data_AF-H2PYN9-F1
#
_entry.id   AF-H2PYN9-F1
#
_cell.length_a   1.000
_cell.length_b   1.000
_cell.length_c   1.000
_cell.angle_alpha   90.00
_cell.angle_beta   90.00
_cell.angle_gamma   90.00
#
_symmetry.space_group_name_H-M   'P 1'
#
loop_
_entity.id
_entity.type
_entity.pdbx_description
1 polymer ?
#
loop_
_entity_poly.entity_id
_entity_poly.type
_entity_poly.pdbx_seq_one_letter_code
_entity_poly.pdbx_strand_id
1 'polypeptide(L)'
;MSGPCGEKPVLEASPTMSLWEFEDSHSRQGTPRPGQEPAAEEASALELQMKVDFFRKLGYSSTEIHSVLQKLGVQADTNTVLGELVKHGTATEREHQTSPDPCPQLPLVPRGGGTPKAPNLEPPLPEEEKEGSDLRPVVIDGSNVAMSHGNKEVFSCRGILLAVNWFLERGHTDITVFVPSWRKEQPRPDVPITDQHILRELEKKKILVFTPSRRVGGKRVVCYDDRFIVKLAYESDGIVVSNDTYRDLQGERQEWKRFIEERLLMYSFVNDNKACHRPLLSN
;
A
#
# COMPACT_ATOMS: atom_id res chain seq x y z
N MET A 1 13.70 -21.73 -79.49
CA MET A 1 12.76 -21.10 -80.44
C MET A 1 11.60 -20.59 -79.60
N SER A 2 11.55 -19.29 -79.28
CA SER A 2 11.04 -18.18 -80.12
C SER A 2 9.52 -18.00 -79.93
N GLY A 3 9.11 -16.86 -79.35
CA GLY A 3 7.70 -16.47 -79.18
C GLY A 3 7.04 -15.97 -80.47
N PRO A 4 5.88 -15.27 -80.39
CA PRO A 4 5.92 -13.86 -79.98
C PRO A 4 4.73 -13.35 -79.11
N CYS A 5 4.66 -12.02 -78.97
CA CYS A 5 3.87 -11.22 -78.02
C CYS A 5 2.51 -10.70 -78.59
N GLY A 6 1.64 -10.16 -77.72
CA GLY A 6 0.46 -9.35 -78.07
C GLY A 6 -0.21 -8.70 -76.84
N GLU A 7 -0.51 -7.40 -76.88
CA GLU A 7 -0.94 -6.56 -75.73
C GLU A 7 -2.29 -5.81 -75.94
N LYS A 8 -3.02 -5.54 -74.83
CA LYS A 8 -3.84 -4.31 -74.54
C LYS A 8 -5.18 -4.06 -75.32
N PRO A 9 -6.06 -3.08 -74.95
CA PRO A 9 -6.58 -2.73 -73.59
C PRO A 9 -8.06 -2.19 -73.50
N VAL A 10 -8.55 -1.92 -72.27
CA VAL A 10 -9.54 -0.87 -71.79
C VAL A 10 -10.99 -0.77 -72.33
N LEU A 11 -11.97 -0.62 -71.40
CA LEU A 11 -13.07 0.39 -71.30
C LEU A 11 -14.06 -0.08 -70.19
N GLU A 12 -14.09 0.55 -69.00
CA GLU A 12 -14.93 1.70 -68.56
C GLU A 12 -16.46 1.46 -68.42
N ALA A 13 -16.98 1.65 -67.20
CA ALA A 13 -18.20 2.43 -66.90
C ALA A 13 -18.46 2.61 -65.38
N SER A 14 -18.42 3.86 -64.90
CA SER A 14 -19.15 4.38 -63.72
C SER A 14 -20.05 5.54 -64.24
N PRO A 15 -21.23 5.85 -63.66
CA PRO A 15 -21.38 6.76 -62.51
C PRO A 15 -22.58 6.36 -61.59
N THR A 16 -23.17 7.12 -60.65
CA THR A 16 -23.09 8.55 -60.23
C THR A 16 -23.39 8.72 -58.72
N MET A 17 -23.35 9.97 -58.23
CA MET A 17 -23.64 10.45 -56.87
C MET A 17 -25.13 10.62 -56.49
N SER A 18 -25.40 10.71 -55.18
CA SER A 18 -25.94 11.90 -54.44
C SER A 18 -26.06 11.53 -52.95
N LEU A 19 -25.54 12.24 -51.93
CA LEU A 19 -25.46 13.67 -51.59
C LEU A 19 -26.81 14.35 -51.40
N TRP A 20 -27.21 14.58 -50.14
CA TRP A 20 -27.84 15.80 -49.62
C TRP A 20 -27.58 15.91 -48.10
N GLU A 21 -26.99 17.01 -47.66
CA GLU A 21 -27.01 17.50 -46.27
C GLU A 21 -28.17 18.51 -46.11
N PHE A 22 -28.57 18.82 -44.87
CA PHE A 22 -28.79 20.16 -44.29
C PHE A 22 -29.67 20.11 -43.01
N GLU A 23 -29.15 20.68 -41.91
CA GLU A 23 -29.74 21.72 -41.01
C GLU A 23 -31.18 21.58 -40.42
N ASP A 24 -31.55 22.09 -39.22
CA ASP A 24 -30.86 22.71 -38.08
C ASP A 24 -31.85 22.86 -36.86
N SER A 25 -31.36 23.25 -35.67
CA SER A 25 -32.03 24.12 -34.65
C SER A 25 -33.05 23.63 -33.56
N HIS A 26 -32.70 23.97 -32.29
CA HIS A 26 -33.52 24.55 -31.18
C HIS A 26 -34.45 23.74 -30.19
N SER A 27 -33.95 23.53 -28.96
CA SER A 27 -34.43 23.99 -27.60
C SER A 27 -35.80 23.64 -26.91
N ARG A 28 -35.71 23.27 -25.60
CA ARG A 28 -36.62 23.50 -24.40
C ARG A 28 -37.62 22.44 -23.82
N GLN A 29 -37.25 21.95 -22.61
CA GLN A 29 -37.96 21.71 -21.30
C GLN A 29 -39.50 21.44 -21.09
N GLY A 30 -39.79 20.52 -20.14
CA GLY A 30 -40.95 20.49 -19.19
C GLY A 30 -41.97 19.34 -19.40
N THR A 31 -42.61 18.67 -18.41
CA THR A 31 -42.61 18.63 -16.91
C THR A 31 -43.24 17.28 -16.42
N PRO A 32 -43.21 16.89 -15.11
CA PRO A 32 -43.35 15.47 -14.67
C PRO A 32 -44.71 15.03 -14.07
N ARG A 33 -44.86 13.73 -13.77
CA ARG A 33 -45.90 13.13 -12.89
C ARG A 33 -45.30 12.12 -11.89
N PRO A 34 -45.87 11.93 -10.68
CA PRO A 34 -45.19 11.27 -9.55
C PRO A 34 -45.63 9.81 -9.30
N GLY A 35 -44.77 9.04 -8.61
CA GLY A 35 -45.16 7.79 -7.96
C GLY A 35 -44.10 6.68 -7.96
N GLN A 36 -43.10 6.77 -7.08
CA GLN A 36 -42.26 5.62 -6.68
C GLN A 36 -41.44 5.93 -5.41
N GLU A 37 -42.04 5.74 -4.22
CA GLU A 37 -41.31 5.67 -2.94
C GLU A 37 -41.64 4.35 -2.21
N PRO A 38 -40.95 3.25 -2.57
CA PRO A 38 -40.65 2.23 -1.58
C PRO A 38 -39.14 1.86 -1.53
N ALA A 39 -38.41 2.03 -2.63
CA ALA A 39 -37.00 1.61 -2.72
C ALA A 39 -36.03 2.50 -1.92
N ALA A 40 -36.39 3.77 -1.69
CA ALA A 40 -35.57 4.71 -0.91
C ALA A 40 -35.60 4.39 0.60
N GLU A 41 -36.74 3.91 1.12
CA GLU A 41 -36.90 3.57 2.54
C GLU A 41 -36.12 2.30 2.91
N GLU A 42 -36.19 1.25 2.07
CA GLU A 42 -35.42 0.01 2.27
C GLU A 42 -33.90 0.27 2.22
N ALA A 43 -33.44 1.11 1.30
CA ALA A 43 -32.02 1.49 1.21
C ALA A 43 -31.56 2.26 2.46
N SER A 44 -32.37 3.20 2.95
CA SER A 44 -32.12 3.97 4.17
C SER A 44 -32.09 3.08 5.42
N ALA A 45 -32.99 2.09 5.51
CA ALA A 45 -33.01 1.12 6.61
C ALA A 45 -31.77 0.23 6.64
N LEU A 46 -31.29 -0.23 5.47
CA LEU A 46 -30.03 -0.99 5.36
C LEU A 46 -28.80 -0.14 5.72
N GLU A 47 -28.74 1.13 5.28
CA GLU A 47 -27.66 2.05 5.67
C GLU A 47 -27.64 2.30 7.18
N LEU A 48 -28.82 2.53 7.78
CA LEU A 48 -28.97 2.68 9.23
C LEU A 48 -28.47 1.44 9.98
N GLN A 49 -28.87 0.24 9.55
CA GLN A 49 -28.42 -1.01 10.16
C GLN A 49 -26.90 -1.18 10.08
N MET A 50 -26.29 -0.88 8.93
CA MET A 50 -24.83 -0.93 8.76
C MET A 50 -24.10 0.07 9.67
N LYS A 51 -24.64 1.28 9.86
CA LYS A 51 -24.10 2.26 10.82
C LYS A 51 -24.24 1.78 12.27
N VAL A 52 -25.39 1.20 12.65
CA VAL A 52 -25.59 0.63 14.00
C VAL A 52 -24.62 -0.51 14.29
N ASP A 53 -24.43 -1.45 13.37
CA ASP A 53 -23.45 -2.53 13.52
C ASP A 53 -22.00 -2.05 13.52
N PHE A 54 -21.69 -0.93 12.84
CA PHE A 54 -20.36 -0.31 12.91
C PHE A 54 -20.09 0.26 14.31
N PHE A 55 -20.96 1.10 14.86
CA PHE A 55 -20.73 1.69 16.19
C PHE A 55 -20.83 0.66 17.33
N ARG A 56 -21.64 -0.40 17.19
CA ARG A 56 -21.66 -1.49 18.19
C ARG A 56 -20.34 -2.26 18.25
N LYS A 57 -19.62 -2.39 17.13
CA LYS A 57 -18.25 -2.96 17.10
C LYS A 57 -17.20 -2.07 17.77
N LEU A 58 -17.49 -0.78 17.96
CA LEU A 58 -16.65 0.17 18.68
C LEU A 58 -16.98 0.24 20.19
N GLY A 59 -17.93 -0.57 20.67
CA GLY A 59 -18.26 -0.69 22.10
C GLY A 59 -19.45 0.14 22.58
N TYR A 60 -20.04 0.99 21.74
CA TYR A 60 -21.23 1.78 22.11
C TYR A 60 -22.50 0.92 22.16
N SER A 61 -23.42 1.24 23.07
CA SER A 61 -24.70 0.54 23.17
C SER A 61 -25.65 0.93 22.03
N SER A 62 -26.49 -0.01 21.59
CA SER A 62 -27.51 0.27 20.56
C SER A 62 -28.43 1.45 20.94
N THR A 63 -28.69 1.65 22.23
CA THR A 63 -29.46 2.78 22.77
C THR A 63 -28.79 4.13 22.56
N GLU A 64 -27.48 4.24 22.80
CA GLU A 64 -26.73 5.48 22.55
C GLU A 64 -26.64 5.77 21.06
N ILE A 65 -26.34 4.75 20.26
CA ILE A 65 -26.19 4.85 18.80
C ILE A 65 -27.49 5.32 18.15
N HIS A 66 -28.63 4.71 18.52
CA HIS A 66 -29.93 5.13 17.98
C HIS A 66 -30.31 6.55 18.41
N SER A 67 -30.00 6.95 19.66
CA SER A 67 -30.26 8.31 20.16
C SER A 67 -29.46 9.37 19.39
N VAL A 68 -28.19 9.10 19.06
CA VAL A 68 -27.35 10.01 18.28
C VAL A 68 -27.75 10.03 16.81
N LEU A 69 -28.02 8.88 16.18
CA LEU A 69 -28.45 8.81 14.77
C LEU A 69 -29.85 9.42 14.56
N GLN A 70 -30.75 9.38 15.54
CA GLN A 70 -32.04 10.07 15.49
C GLN A 70 -31.89 11.61 15.56
N LYS A 71 -30.87 12.12 16.27
CA LYS A 71 -30.57 13.56 16.35
C LYS A 71 -29.85 14.11 15.14
N LEU A 72 -28.87 13.37 14.61
CA LEU A 72 -28.03 13.81 13.49
C LEU A 72 -28.58 13.42 12.11
N GLY A 73 -29.51 12.45 12.08
CA GLY A 73 -30.02 11.84 10.85
C GLY A 73 -29.15 10.70 10.34
N VAL A 74 -29.77 9.76 9.62
CA VAL A 74 -29.11 8.56 9.08
C VAL A 74 -27.94 8.92 8.14
N GLN A 75 -28.00 10.08 7.47
CA GLN A 75 -26.98 10.58 6.54
C GLN A 75 -25.77 11.26 7.22
N ALA A 76 -25.73 11.34 8.55
CA ALA A 76 -24.59 11.88 9.26
C ALA A 76 -23.30 11.10 8.97
N ASP A 77 -22.17 11.81 8.93
CA ASP A 77 -20.85 11.22 8.76
C ASP A 77 -20.35 10.58 10.06
N THR A 78 -19.46 9.61 9.92
CA THR A 78 -18.95 8.81 11.04
C THR A 78 -18.27 9.66 12.12
N ASN A 79 -17.57 10.74 11.76
CA ASN A 79 -16.83 11.55 12.71
C ASN A 79 -17.76 12.44 13.54
N THR A 80 -18.82 12.99 12.94
CA THR A 80 -19.86 13.72 13.66
C THR A 80 -20.64 12.81 14.63
N VAL A 81 -20.96 11.58 14.21
CA VAL A 81 -21.63 10.59 15.09
C VAL A 81 -20.71 10.17 16.25
N LEU A 82 -19.44 9.89 15.99
CA LEU A 82 -18.45 9.61 17.07
C LEU A 82 -18.28 10.80 18.01
N GLY A 83 -18.25 12.03 17.47
CA GLY A 83 -18.14 13.25 18.27
C GLY A 83 -19.29 13.39 19.27
N GLU A 84 -20.53 13.13 18.85
CA GLU A 84 -21.69 13.14 19.76
C GLU A 84 -21.69 11.96 20.74
N LEU A 85 -21.33 10.74 20.30
CA LEU A 85 -21.21 9.58 21.18
C LEU A 85 -20.16 9.80 22.28
N VAL A 86 -19.00 10.37 21.95
CA VAL A 86 -17.93 10.69 22.91
C VAL A 86 -18.36 11.81 23.87
N LYS A 87 -19.06 12.85 23.40
CA LYS A 87 -19.63 13.88 24.28
C LYS A 87 -20.56 13.27 25.33
N HIS A 88 -21.40 12.31 24.92
CA HIS A 88 -22.34 11.62 25.81
C HIS A 88 -21.68 10.56 26.71
N GLY A 89 -20.60 9.91 26.27
CA GLY A 89 -19.89 8.86 27.02
C GLY A 89 -19.09 9.32 28.25
N THR A 90 -18.93 10.63 28.46
CA THR A 90 -18.18 11.18 29.62
C THR A 90 -18.97 11.25 30.93
N ALA A 91 -20.21 10.72 30.95
CA ALA A 91 -21.12 10.77 32.11
C ALA A 91 -21.05 9.55 33.05
N THR A 92 -20.43 8.43 32.65
CA THR A 92 -20.47 7.14 33.38
C THR A 92 -19.16 6.71 34.03
N GLU A 93 -18.05 7.42 33.82
CA GLU A 93 -16.74 7.10 34.42
C GLU A 93 -16.23 8.22 35.34
N ARG A 94 -16.98 8.50 36.42
CA ARG A 94 -16.53 9.34 37.54
C ARG A 94 -17.03 8.84 38.90
N GLU A 95 -16.62 7.64 39.31
CA GLU A 95 -16.63 7.28 40.73
C GLU A 95 -15.69 6.10 41.03
N HIS A 96 -14.48 6.43 41.55
CA HIS A 96 -13.58 5.70 42.47
C HIS A 96 -12.15 6.26 42.28
N GLN A 97 -11.75 7.27 43.07
CA GLN A 97 -10.95 7.12 44.30
C GLN A 97 -9.47 6.75 44.02
N THR A 98 -8.58 7.74 43.87
CA THR A 98 -7.69 8.34 44.91
C THR A 98 -6.35 7.61 45.14
N SER A 99 -5.27 8.41 45.19
CA SER A 99 -3.81 8.15 45.26
C SER A 99 -3.26 7.90 46.69
N PRO A 100 -1.92 7.85 46.98
CA PRO A 100 -0.75 7.14 46.38
C PRO A 100 0.24 6.45 47.41
N ASP A 101 1.29 5.75 46.91
CA ASP A 101 2.62 5.45 47.55
C ASP A 101 2.72 4.52 48.82
N PRO A 102 3.91 4.06 49.30
CA PRO A 102 5.09 3.47 48.60
C PRO A 102 5.67 2.16 49.29
N CYS A 103 6.78 1.59 48.77
CA CYS A 103 7.49 0.38 49.29
C CYS A 103 8.49 0.65 50.47
N PRO A 104 8.83 -0.37 51.29
CA PRO A 104 10.26 -0.60 51.65
C PRO A 104 10.75 -2.05 51.98
N GLN A 105 11.90 -2.44 51.39
CA GLN A 105 13.13 -3.12 51.93
C GLN A 105 13.14 -4.38 52.87
N LEU A 106 14.31 -5.06 52.87
CA LEU A 106 14.66 -6.42 53.36
C LEU A 106 14.99 -6.57 54.88
N PRO A 107 15.20 -7.82 55.39
CA PRO A 107 16.53 -8.16 55.94
C PRO A 107 17.06 -9.61 55.68
N LEU A 108 18.35 -9.83 56.01
CA LEU A 108 19.21 -11.01 55.72
C LEU A 108 19.39 -12.00 56.90
N VAL A 109 19.70 -13.29 56.63
CA VAL A 109 20.46 -14.20 57.54
C VAL A 109 21.18 -15.36 56.80
N PRO A 110 22.30 -15.96 57.31
CA PRO A 110 23.19 -16.86 56.53
C PRO A 110 23.46 -18.29 57.07
N ARG A 111 23.92 -19.19 56.19
CA ARG A 111 24.64 -20.49 56.43
C ARG A 111 25.10 -21.00 55.04
N GLY A 112 26.37 -21.25 54.68
CA GLY A 112 27.46 -22.02 55.33
C GLY A 112 27.25 -23.52 55.09
N GLY A 113 28.07 -24.31 54.37
CA GLY A 113 29.27 -24.05 53.53
C GLY A 113 29.85 -25.40 53.01
N GLY A 114 30.76 -25.39 52.03
CA GLY A 114 31.43 -26.62 51.53
C GLY A 114 32.07 -26.50 50.14
N THR A 115 33.30 -26.99 49.96
CA THR A 115 34.17 -26.86 48.77
C THR A 115 34.43 -28.24 48.10
N PRO A 116 35.30 -28.37 47.07
CA PRO A 116 35.21 -27.80 45.72
C PRO A 116 35.36 -28.85 44.60
N LYS A 117 34.97 -28.55 43.35
CA LYS A 117 35.56 -29.22 42.16
C LYS A 117 35.59 -28.32 40.92
N ALA A 118 36.58 -28.56 40.06
CA ALA A 118 37.09 -27.63 39.04
C ALA A 118 36.16 -27.44 37.81
N PRO A 119 36.31 -26.34 37.05
CA PRO A 119 35.44 -26.01 35.92
C PRO A 119 35.86 -26.73 34.64
N ASN A 120 34.89 -27.18 33.84
CA ASN A 120 35.14 -27.46 32.43
C ASN A 120 34.87 -26.17 31.63
N LEU A 121 35.93 -25.40 31.40
CA LEU A 121 35.91 -24.24 30.49
C LEU A 121 36.10 -24.75 29.06
N GLU A 122 35.03 -25.24 28.44
CA GLU A 122 34.94 -25.13 26.99
C GLU A 122 34.53 -23.69 26.68
N PRO A 123 35.33 -22.92 25.93
CA PRO A 123 34.83 -21.67 25.38
C PRO A 123 33.62 -22.00 24.52
N PRO A 124 32.53 -21.22 24.57
CA PRO A 124 31.74 -21.05 23.37
C PRO A 124 32.74 -20.70 22.27
N LEU A 125 32.71 -21.46 21.17
CA LEU A 125 33.23 -20.97 19.90
C LEU A 125 32.67 -19.55 19.74
N PRO A 126 33.39 -18.60 19.12
CA PRO A 126 32.75 -17.35 18.73
C PRO A 126 31.51 -17.75 17.93
N GLU A 127 30.33 -17.53 18.51
CA GLU A 127 29.20 -17.18 17.71
C GLU A 127 29.75 -16.05 16.85
N GLU A 128 29.66 -16.19 15.54
CA GLU A 128 29.83 -15.03 14.68
C GLU A 128 28.69 -14.10 15.08
N GLU A 129 28.96 -13.26 16.08
CA GLU A 129 28.33 -11.97 16.29
C GLU A 129 28.49 -11.30 14.94
N LYS A 130 27.48 -11.54 14.10
CA LYS A 130 27.44 -11.17 12.70
C LYS A 130 27.33 -9.66 12.71
N GLU A 131 28.50 -9.02 12.82
CA GLU A 131 28.72 -7.70 13.38
C GLU A 131 27.59 -6.80 12.93
N GLY A 132 26.64 -6.59 13.86
CA GLY A 132 25.26 -6.28 13.51
C GLY A 132 25.25 -4.90 12.91
N SER A 133 25.28 -4.81 11.58
CA SER A 133 25.50 -3.54 10.91
C SER A 133 24.49 -2.53 11.44
N ASP A 134 24.94 -1.44 12.07
CA ASP A 134 24.10 -0.39 12.69
C ASP A 134 23.14 0.31 11.70
N LEU A 135 23.15 -0.16 10.45
CA LEU A 135 22.31 0.20 9.33
C LEU A 135 20.94 -0.45 9.47
N ARG A 136 19.89 0.37 9.48
CA ARG A 136 18.49 -0.11 9.46
C ARG A 136 18.19 -1.01 8.24
N PRO A 137 17.28 -1.99 8.38
CA PRO A 137 16.72 -2.74 7.26
C PRO A 137 16.11 -1.80 6.20
N VAL A 138 16.27 -2.15 4.92
CA VAL A 138 15.81 -1.33 3.80
C VAL A 138 14.70 -2.06 3.04
N VAL A 139 13.49 -1.51 3.04
CA VAL A 139 12.38 -2.04 2.25
C VAL A 139 12.14 -1.14 1.04
N ILE A 140 12.27 -1.70 -0.16
CA ILE A 140 12.18 -0.97 -1.43
C ILE A 140 10.87 -1.29 -2.14
N ASP A 141 10.16 -0.23 -2.51
CA ASP A 141 9.02 -0.28 -3.42
C ASP A 141 9.53 -0.47 -4.86
N GLY A 142 9.66 -1.75 -5.26
CA GLY A 142 10.18 -2.11 -6.57
C GLY A 142 9.26 -1.61 -7.71
N SER A 143 7.97 -1.45 -7.45
CA SER A 143 7.00 -0.91 -8.41
C SER A 143 7.23 0.57 -8.68
N ASN A 144 7.32 1.38 -7.62
CA ASN A 144 7.61 2.81 -7.70
C ASN A 144 8.98 3.08 -8.33
N VAL A 145 10.02 2.35 -7.89
CA VAL A 145 11.39 2.47 -8.41
C VAL A 145 11.48 2.13 -9.90
N ALA A 146 10.91 1.00 -10.33
CA ALA A 146 10.96 0.59 -11.75
C ALA A 146 10.21 1.54 -12.67
N MET A 147 9.03 2.01 -12.25
CA MET A 147 8.24 2.98 -13.03
C MET A 147 8.91 4.37 -13.04
N SER A 148 9.54 4.81 -11.94
CA SER A 148 10.25 6.09 -11.88
C SER A 148 11.45 6.11 -12.83
N HIS A 149 12.29 5.07 -12.82
CA HIS A 149 13.41 4.95 -13.77
C HIS A 149 12.93 4.82 -15.22
N GLY A 150 11.81 4.13 -15.47
CA GLY A 150 11.22 4.01 -16.80
C GLY A 150 10.35 5.18 -17.25
N ASN A 151 10.62 6.39 -16.74
CA ASN A 151 9.92 7.64 -17.07
C ASN A 151 8.38 7.56 -16.96
N LYS A 152 7.86 6.71 -16.06
CA LYS A 152 6.44 6.39 -15.86
C LYS A 152 5.75 5.68 -17.03
N GLU A 153 6.48 5.35 -18.10
CA GLU A 153 5.96 4.68 -19.30
C GLU A 153 6.28 3.18 -19.31
N VAL A 154 7.46 2.79 -18.83
CA VAL A 154 7.94 1.40 -18.81
C VAL A 154 8.33 0.96 -17.40
N PHE A 155 8.16 -0.33 -17.10
CA PHE A 155 8.70 -0.91 -15.87
C PHE A 155 10.17 -1.28 -16.08
N SER A 156 11.09 -0.41 -15.66
CA SER A 156 12.53 -0.65 -15.77
C SER A 156 13.04 -1.50 -14.61
N CYS A 157 13.26 -2.80 -14.83
CA CYS A 157 13.83 -3.66 -13.79
C CYS A 157 15.27 -3.26 -13.41
N ARG A 158 15.98 -2.59 -14.33
CA ARG A 158 17.31 -2.04 -14.07
C ARG A 158 17.30 -0.92 -13.02
N GLY A 159 16.21 -0.16 -12.90
CA GLY A 159 16.05 0.82 -11.81
C GLY A 159 16.06 0.17 -10.42
N ILE A 160 15.44 -1.01 -10.29
CA ILE A 160 15.48 -1.79 -9.05
C ILE A 160 16.91 -2.23 -8.74
N LEU A 161 17.64 -2.75 -9.73
CA LEU A 161 19.03 -3.19 -9.55
C LEU A 161 19.95 -2.03 -9.14
N LEU A 162 19.77 -0.84 -9.72
CA LEU A 162 20.53 0.36 -9.34
C LEU A 162 20.24 0.79 -7.90
N ALA A 163 18.97 0.77 -7.48
CA ALA A 163 18.59 1.07 -6.10
C ALA A 163 19.18 0.05 -5.11
N VAL A 164 19.05 -1.25 -5.38
CA VAL A 164 19.64 -2.32 -4.55
C VAL A 164 21.16 -2.15 -4.43
N ASN A 165 21.86 -1.95 -5.56
CA ASN A 165 23.31 -1.79 -5.56
C ASN A 165 23.76 -0.55 -4.78
N TRP A 166 22.98 0.54 -4.77
CA TRP A 166 23.29 1.75 -3.99
C TRP A 166 23.39 1.48 -2.48
N PHE A 167 22.54 0.60 -1.96
CA PHE A 167 22.57 0.19 -0.55
C PHE A 167 23.66 -0.87 -0.27
N LEU A 168 23.84 -1.84 -1.18
CA LEU A 168 24.92 -2.85 -1.07
C LEU A 168 26.32 -2.19 -1.06
N GLU A 169 26.55 -1.19 -1.91
CA GLU A 169 27.79 -0.39 -1.96
C GLU A 169 28.09 0.37 -0.65
N ARG A 170 27.10 0.49 0.25
CA ARG A 170 27.19 1.15 1.56
C ARG A 170 27.24 0.17 2.74
N GLY A 171 27.31 -1.13 2.46
CA GLY A 171 27.38 -2.18 3.48
C GLY A 171 26.03 -2.64 4.05
N HIS A 172 24.89 -2.19 3.51
CA HIS A 172 23.60 -2.77 3.90
C HIS A 172 23.53 -4.23 3.46
N THR A 173 23.19 -5.12 4.40
CA THR A 173 22.98 -6.56 4.11
C THR A 173 21.52 -6.99 4.20
N ASP A 174 20.68 -6.24 4.93
CA ASP A 174 19.23 -6.44 4.99
C ASP A 174 18.51 -5.47 4.04
N ILE A 175 18.19 -5.97 2.85
CA ILE A 175 17.49 -5.26 1.78
C ILE A 175 16.40 -6.16 1.23
N THR A 176 15.14 -5.74 1.35
CA THR A 176 13.97 -6.42 0.78
C THR A 176 13.29 -5.54 -0.26
N VAL A 177 13.11 -6.04 -1.48
CA VAL A 177 12.34 -5.40 -2.56
C VAL A 177 11.01 -6.12 -2.73
N PHE A 178 9.90 -5.40 -2.71
CA PHE A 178 8.60 -5.97 -3.10
C PHE A 178 8.25 -5.65 -4.56
N VAL A 179 7.75 -6.65 -5.29
CA VAL A 179 7.20 -6.51 -6.65
C VAL A 179 6.00 -7.45 -6.82
N PRO A 180 4.90 -7.07 -7.49
CA PRO A 180 3.78 -7.96 -7.72
C PRO A 180 4.14 -9.18 -8.59
N SER A 181 3.75 -10.37 -8.15
CA SER A 181 4.04 -11.65 -8.83
C SER A 181 3.65 -11.69 -10.31
N TRP A 182 2.63 -10.94 -10.74
CA TRP A 182 2.24 -10.84 -12.14
C TRP A 182 3.32 -10.22 -13.04
N ARG A 183 4.30 -9.47 -12.50
CA ARG A 183 5.48 -8.99 -13.23
C ARG A 183 6.41 -10.13 -13.69
N LYS A 184 6.17 -11.39 -13.27
CA LYS A 184 6.79 -12.60 -13.83
C LYS A 184 6.06 -13.17 -15.06
N GLU A 185 4.82 -12.75 -15.33
CA GLU A 185 4.07 -13.18 -16.53
C GLU A 185 4.77 -12.68 -17.80
N GLN A 186 4.46 -13.29 -18.95
CA GLN A 186 5.01 -12.83 -20.23
C GLN A 186 4.64 -11.37 -20.49
N PRO A 187 5.59 -10.50 -20.88
CA PRO A 187 5.33 -9.09 -21.16
C PRO A 187 4.21 -8.91 -22.18
N ARG A 188 3.42 -7.85 -22.00
CA ARG A 188 2.36 -7.46 -22.94
C ARG A 188 2.58 -6.02 -23.41
N PRO A 189 2.12 -5.64 -24.62
CA PRO A 189 2.30 -4.29 -25.14
C PRO A 189 1.69 -3.18 -24.26
N ASP A 190 0.60 -3.48 -23.53
CA ASP A 190 -0.08 -2.56 -22.62
C ASP A 190 0.65 -2.33 -21.28
N VAL A 191 1.59 -3.22 -20.92
CA VAL A 191 2.37 -3.15 -19.67
C VAL A 191 3.84 -3.47 -19.94
N PRO A 192 4.55 -2.60 -20.69
CA PRO A 192 5.93 -2.85 -21.09
C PRO A 192 6.87 -2.96 -19.88
N ILE A 193 7.88 -3.80 -20.02
CA ILE A 193 8.86 -4.13 -18.98
C ILE A 193 10.20 -4.45 -19.65
N THR A 194 11.28 -3.82 -19.18
CA THR A 194 12.66 -4.11 -19.62
C THR A 194 13.38 -4.92 -18.57
N ASP A 195 14.37 -5.70 -19.01
CA ASP A 195 15.31 -6.44 -18.13
C ASP A 195 14.64 -7.36 -17.10
N GLN A 196 13.48 -7.94 -17.46
CA GLN A 196 12.64 -8.77 -16.58
C GLN A 196 13.39 -9.92 -15.88
N HIS A 197 14.50 -10.39 -16.46
CA HIS A 197 15.38 -11.41 -15.87
C HIS A 197 15.92 -11.02 -14.48
N ILE A 198 16.23 -9.72 -14.27
CA ILE A 198 16.72 -9.15 -13.02
C ILE A 198 15.82 -9.52 -11.83
N LEU A 199 14.50 -9.55 -12.02
CA LEU A 199 13.57 -9.88 -10.94
C LEU A 199 13.78 -11.30 -10.38
N ARG A 200 14.10 -12.26 -11.26
CA ARG A 200 14.42 -13.65 -10.87
C ARG A 200 15.81 -13.79 -10.26
N GLU A 201 16.75 -12.93 -10.66
CA GLU A 201 18.10 -12.91 -10.07
C GLU A 201 18.07 -12.34 -8.65
N LEU A 202 17.33 -11.27 -8.40
CA LEU A 202 17.13 -10.72 -7.06
C LEU A 202 16.30 -11.66 -6.17
N GLU A 203 15.31 -12.38 -6.70
CA GLU A 203 14.56 -13.44 -5.98
C GLU A 203 15.49 -14.58 -5.55
N LYS A 204 16.40 -15.04 -6.44
CA LYS A 204 17.42 -16.05 -6.12
C LYS A 204 18.39 -15.57 -5.03
N LYS A 205 18.77 -14.29 -5.06
CA LYS A 205 19.63 -13.64 -4.04
C LYS A 205 18.92 -13.35 -2.71
N LYS A 206 17.62 -13.70 -2.59
CA LYS A 206 16.76 -13.38 -1.41
C LYS A 206 16.57 -11.89 -1.12
N ILE A 207 16.87 -11.03 -2.10
CA ILE A 207 16.67 -9.58 -2.02
C ILE A 207 15.26 -9.20 -2.48
N LEU A 208 14.69 -9.89 -3.48
CA LEU A 208 13.35 -9.58 -3.99
C LEU A 208 12.33 -10.63 -3.56
N VAL A 209 11.19 -10.15 -3.06
CA VAL A 209 10.03 -10.95 -2.67
C VAL A 209 8.84 -10.57 -3.55
N PHE A 210 8.19 -11.56 -4.15
CA PHE A 210 7.01 -11.32 -4.97
C PHE A 210 5.73 -11.29 -4.13
N THR A 211 4.97 -10.20 -4.19
CA THR A 211 3.67 -10.11 -3.51
C THR A 211 2.59 -10.92 -4.27
N PRO A 212 1.60 -11.49 -3.56
CA PRO A 212 0.54 -12.29 -4.18
C PRO A 212 -0.29 -11.50 -5.20
N SER A 213 -0.58 -12.11 -6.34
CA SER A 213 -1.54 -11.62 -7.32
C SER A 213 -2.27 -12.81 -7.95
N ARG A 214 -3.53 -12.62 -8.36
CA ARG A 214 -4.35 -13.71 -8.90
C ARG A 214 -5.26 -13.26 -10.03
N ARG A 215 -5.78 -14.22 -10.80
CA ARG A 215 -6.82 -13.98 -11.80
C ARG A 215 -8.15 -14.53 -11.30
N VAL A 216 -9.21 -13.75 -11.41
CA VAL A 216 -10.58 -14.12 -11.00
C VAL A 216 -11.51 -13.74 -12.15
N GLY A 217 -12.22 -14.72 -12.72
CA GLY A 217 -13.10 -14.47 -13.88
C GLY A 217 -12.38 -13.86 -15.09
N GLY A 218 -11.13 -14.27 -15.36
CA GLY A 218 -10.29 -13.71 -16.43
C GLY A 218 -9.68 -12.33 -16.14
N LYS A 219 -10.23 -11.57 -15.18
CA LYS A 219 -9.70 -10.27 -14.73
C LYS A 219 -8.56 -10.48 -13.73
N ARG A 220 -7.55 -9.61 -13.77
CA ARG A 220 -6.45 -9.62 -12.78
C ARG A 220 -6.91 -8.91 -11.51
N VAL A 221 -6.74 -9.57 -10.37
CA VAL A 221 -6.90 -8.99 -9.03
C VAL A 221 -5.49 -8.83 -8.47
N VAL A 222 -5.04 -7.59 -8.37
CA VAL A 222 -3.76 -7.21 -7.76
C VAL A 222 -4.06 -6.71 -6.36
N CYS A 223 -3.44 -7.31 -5.35
CA CYS A 223 -3.32 -6.68 -4.05
C CYS A 223 -2.17 -5.67 -4.14
N TYR A 224 -2.37 -4.44 -3.66
CA TYR A 224 -1.31 -3.45 -3.56
C TYR A 224 -0.16 -4.00 -2.70
N ASP A 225 1.07 -3.84 -3.20
CA ASP A 225 2.32 -4.19 -2.53
C ASP A 225 2.59 -3.28 -1.32
N ASP A 226 2.02 -2.08 -1.29
CA ASP A 226 2.11 -1.04 -0.24
C ASP A 226 1.97 -1.59 1.18
N ARG A 227 0.97 -2.46 1.41
CA ARG A 227 0.74 -3.08 2.72
C ARG A 227 1.86 -4.01 3.15
N PHE A 228 2.50 -4.72 2.23
CA PHE A 228 3.67 -5.56 2.53
C PHE A 228 4.89 -4.69 2.78
N ILE A 229 5.07 -3.62 1.99
CA ILE A 229 6.16 -2.65 2.10
C ILE A 229 6.14 -1.96 3.48
N VAL A 230 5.04 -1.26 3.79
CA VAL A 230 4.92 -0.49 5.05
C VAL A 230 4.92 -1.42 6.25
N LYS A 231 4.23 -2.56 6.20
CA LYS A 231 4.18 -3.50 7.33
C LYS A 231 5.56 -4.08 7.64
N LEU A 232 6.31 -4.58 6.64
CA LEU A 232 7.64 -5.14 6.88
C LEU A 232 8.57 -4.08 7.47
N ALA A 233 8.62 -2.90 6.87
CA ALA A 233 9.50 -1.84 7.31
C ALA A 233 9.14 -1.34 8.73
N TYR A 234 7.86 -1.32 9.07
CA TYR A 234 7.39 -0.99 10.43
C TYR A 234 7.77 -2.08 11.45
N GLU A 235 7.54 -3.35 11.13
CA GLU A 235 7.84 -4.48 12.02
C GLU A 235 9.35 -4.69 12.23
N SER A 236 10.21 -4.22 11.30
CA SER A 236 11.67 -4.33 11.36
C SER A 236 12.40 -3.06 11.83
N ASP A 237 11.69 -2.00 12.24
CA ASP A 237 12.21 -0.62 12.40
C ASP A 237 13.12 -0.15 11.24
N GLY A 238 12.74 -0.53 10.02
CA GLY A 238 13.45 -0.22 8.80
C GLY A 238 13.13 1.15 8.22
N ILE A 239 13.56 1.37 6.98
CA ILE A 239 13.17 2.49 6.13
C ILE A 239 12.40 2.02 4.90
N VAL A 240 11.55 2.88 4.34
CA VAL A 240 10.85 2.61 3.08
C VAL A 240 11.45 3.48 1.97
N VAL A 241 11.89 2.86 0.87
CA VAL A 241 12.39 3.57 -0.31
C VAL A 241 11.28 3.64 -1.35
N SER A 242 10.58 4.77 -1.40
CA SER A 242 9.54 5.08 -2.37
C SER A 242 9.35 6.59 -2.53
N ASN A 243 8.75 7.01 -3.64
CA ASN A 243 8.19 8.35 -3.82
C ASN A 243 6.67 8.37 -3.62
N ASP A 244 6.03 7.23 -3.37
CA ASP A 244 4.65 7.22 -2.86
C ASP A 244 4.64 7.57 -1.37
N THR A 245 3.53 8.18 -0.92
CA THR A 245 3.28 8.54 0.47
C THR A 245 2.27 7.62 1.15
N TYR A 246 1.68 6.65 0.43
CA TYR A 246 0.77 5.63 0.97
C TYR A 246 -0.40 6.22 1.77
N ARG A 247 -1.04 7.28 1.22
CA ARG A 247 -2.04 8.10 1.94
C ARG A 247 -3.24 7.31 2.44
N ASP A 248 -3.61 6.23 1.77
CA ASP A 248 -4.63 5.28 2.22
C ASP A 248 -4.18 4.56 3.50
N LEU A 249 -2.96 4.03 3.53
CA LEU A 249 -2.39 3.35 4.69
C LEU A 249 -2.17 4.30 5.88
N GLN A 250 -1.82 5.56 5.62
CA GLN A 250 -1.78 6.60 6.66
C GLN A 250 -3.16 6.84 7.31
N GLY A 251 -4.25 6.69 6.54
CA GLY A 251 -5.62 6.82 7.04
C GLY A 251 -6.11 5.58 7.81
N GLU A 252 -5.50 4.42 7.60
CA GLU A 252 -5.89 3.16 8.26
C GLU A 252 -5.32 3.02 9.68
N ARG A 253 -4.08 3.48 9.92
CA ARG A 253 -3.37 3.33 11.19
C ARG A 253 -2.52 4.54 11.50
N GLN A 254 -2.77 5.17 12.65
CA GLN A 254 -1.99 6.33 13.10
C GLN A 254 -0.51 5.97 13.39
N GLU A 255 -0.22 4.73 13.80
CA GLU A 255 1.17 4.24 13.93
C GLU A 255 1.91 4.20 12.59
N TRP A 256 1.24 3.79 11.51
CA TRP A 256 1.81 3.73 10.16
C TRP A 256 1.96 5.11 9.56
N LYS A 257 1.01 6.02 9.79
CA LYS A 257 1.17 7.43 9.41
C LYS A 257 2.46 8.01 9.95
N ARG A 258 2.66 7.93 11.27
CA ARG A 258 3.86 8.44 11.93
C ARG A 258 5.13 7.76 11.42
N PHE A 259 5.09 6.44 11.25
CA PHE A 259 6.21 5.69 10.68
C PHE A 259 6.57 6.17 9.27
N ILE A 260 5.60 6.31 8.37
CA ILE A 260 5.83 6.79 7.00
C ILE A 260 6.41 8.21 7.01
N GLU A 261 5.88 9.11 7.85
CA GLU A 261 6.39 10.48 8.02
C GLU A 261 7.87 10.50 8.49
N GLU A 262 8.28 9.58 9.37
CA GLU A 262 9.64 9.51 9.95
C GLU A 262 10.63 8.59 9.21
N ARG A 263 10.17 7.70 8.31
CA ARG A 263 10.98 6.60 7.72
C ARG A 263 10.89 6.47 6.19
N LEU A 264 10.12 7.32 5.50
CA LEU A 264 10.08 7.35 4.04
C LEU A 264 11.31 8.06 3.45
N LEU A 265 12.05 7.36 2.59
CA LEU A 265 13.24 7.84 1.91
C LEU A 265 12.97 8.02 0.40
N MET A 266 12.61 9.26 0.04
CA MET A 266 12.36 9.68 -1.34
C MET A 266 13.65 9.78 -2.17
N TYR A 267 13.51 9.68 -3.50
CA TYR A 267 14.64 9.63 -4.44
C TYR A 267 14.31 10.26 -5.80
N SER A 268 15.35 10.65 -6.55
CA SER A 268 15.25 11.03 -7.97
C SER A 268 16.29 10.28 -8.80
N PHE A 269 15.87 9.76 -9.96
CA PHE A 269 16.78 9.24 -10.99
C PHE A 269 17.26 10.35 -11.92
N VAL A 270 18.52 10.26 -12.37
CA VAL A 270 19.10 11.15 -13.40
C VAL A 270 19.74 10.26 -14.46
N ASN A 271 18.96 9.86 -15.46
CA ASN A 271 19.32 8.76 -16.37
C ASN A 271 19.69 7.50 -15.55
N ASP A 272 20.77 6.83 -15.94
CA ASP A 272 21.39 5.70 -15.25
C ASP A 272 22.14 6.09 -13.96
N ASN A 273 22.32 7.38 -13.69
CA ASN A 273 23.07 7.81 -12.51
C ASN A 273 22.25 7.64 -11.24
N LYS A 274 23.01 7.28 -10.20
CA LYS A 274 22.57 6.88 -8.86
C LYS A 274 21.45 7.76 -8.31
N ALA A 275 20.45 7.10 -7.72
CA ALA A 275 19.35 7.75 -7.01
C ALA A 275 19.88 8.81 -6.04
N CYS A 276 19.52 10.07 -6.28
CA CYS A 276 19.88 11.18 -5.41
C CYS A 276 18.83 11.30 -4.30
N HIS A 277 19.26 11.11 -3.05
CA HIS A 277 18.40 11.31 -1.88
C HIS A 277 18.44 12.76 -1.39
N ARG A 278 17.27 13.25 -0.98
CA ARG A 278 17.14 14.37 -0.05
C ARG A 278 16.25 13.89 1.11
N PRO A 279 16.83 13.47 2.24
CA PRO A 279 16.07 13.31 3.47
C PRO A 279 15.42 14.65 3.81
N LEU A 280 14.12 14.64 4.13
CA LEU A 280 13.47 15.78 4.77
C LEU A 280 13.84 15.79 6.26
N LEU A 281 15.09 16.15 6.55
CA LEU A 281 15.45 16.64 7.87
C LEU A 281 14.86 18.05 8.03
N SER A 282 13.63 18.12 8.49
CA SER A 282 13.10 19.33 9.14
C SER A 282 13.72 19.43 10.52
N ASN A 283 14.43 20.54 10.77
CA ASN A 283 14.87 20.98 12.10
C ASN A 283 13.69 21.15 13.07
#